data_AF-A0A2W5YTE1-F1
#
_entry.id   AF-A0A2W5YTE1-F1
#
_cell.length_a   1.000
_cell.length_b   1.000
_cell.length_c   1.000
_cell.angle_alpha   90.00
_cell.angle_beta   90.00
_cell.angle_gamma   90.00
#
_symmetry.space_group_name_H-M   'P 1'
#
loop_
_entity.id
_entity.type
_entity.pdbx_description
1 polymer ?
#
loop_
_entity_poly.entity_id
_entity_poly.type
_entity_poly.pdbx_seq_one_letter_code
_entity_poly.pdbx_strand_id
1 'polypeptide(L)'
;MPETAATAQTISSASEQRKSVPVVTVESFFTGHGEKLAMRLEGAPVGFHRKIREPTINRPGLALSGFFSYFAEKRVQVLGAAENTYLKSLSPAV
;
A
#
# COMPACT_ATOMS: atom_id res chain seq x y z
N MET A 1 -8.20 -23.02 60.07
CA MET A 1 -8.52 -21.63 59.69
C MET A 1 -7.20 -20.88 59.51
N PRO A 2 -7.06 -20.10 58.43
CA PRO A 2 -5.99 -20.26 57.43
C PRO A 2 -5.07 -19.03 57.29
N GLU A 3 -3.93 -19.16 56.62
CA GLU A 3 -3.54 -18.25 55.54
C GLU A 3 -2.29 -18.76 54.79
N THR A 4 -2.53 -19.25 53.57
CA THR A 4 -1.51 -19.53 52.57
C THR A 4 -1.37 -18.27 51.73
N ALA A 5 -0.30 -17.51 51.91
CA ALA A 5 -0.01 -16.35 51.06
C ALA A 5 0.44 -16.83 49.68
N ALA A 6 -0.45 -16.70 48.70
CA ALA A 6 -0.20 -16.98 47.30
C ALA A 6 0.75 -15.92 46.72
N THR A 7 1.94 -16.35 46.30
CA THR A 7 2.89 -15.57 45.52
C THR A 7 2.28 -15.26 44.15
N ALA A 8 1.82 -14.03 43.95
CA ALA A 8 1.40 -13.52 42.65
C ALA A 8 2.63 -13.42 41.72
N GLN A 9 2.80 -14.41 40.85
CA GLN A 9 3.75 -14.34 39.75
C GLN A 9 3.18 -13.38 38.70
N THR A 10 3.71 -12.16 38.66
CA THR A 10 3.52 -11.22 37.57
C THR A 10 4.08 -11.84 36.30
N ILE A 11 3.19 -12.23 35.39
CA ILE A 11 3.54 -12.63 34.04
C ILE A 11 3.98 -11.35 33.32
N SER A 12 5.28 -11.06 33.36
CA SER A 12 5.88 -10.06 32.47
C SER A 12 5.75 -10.60 31.06
N SER A 13 4.75 -10.14 30.33
CA SER A 13 4.58 -10.40 28.90
C SER A 13 5.87 -9.98 28.20
N ALA A 14 6.70 -10.98 27.89
CA ALA A 14 7.91 -10.82 27.12
C ALA A 14 7.57 -10.04 25.84
N SER A 15 8.27 -8.92 25.67
CA SER A 15 8.20 -8.02 24.54
C SER A 15 8.01 -8.78 23.23
N GLU A 16 6.84 -8.65 22.62
CA GLU A 16 6.60 -9.05 21.25
C GLU A 16 7.69 -8.39 20.39
N GLN A 17 8.60 -9.22 19.86
CA GLN A 17 9.57 -8.80 18.87
C GLN A 17 8.78 -8.19 17.72
N ARG A 18 8.79 -6.86 17.64
CA ARG A 18 8.25 -6.12 16.48
C ARG A 18 9.04 -6.61 15.28
N LYS A 19 8.50 -7.58 14.54
CA LYS A 19 8.99 -7.96 13.21
C LYS A 19 9.06 -6.66 12.42
N SER A 20 10.27 -6.16 12.19
CA SER A 20 10.47 -4.97 11.38
C SER A 20 10.01 -5.35 9.97
N VAL A 21 8.79 -4.97 9.61
CA VAL A 21 8.30 -5.15 8.25
C VAL A 21 9.26 -4.35 7.35
N PRO A 22 9.94 -5.00 6.39
CA PRO A 22 10.86 -4.30 5.51
C PRO A 22 10.10 -3.19 4.79
N VAL A 23 10.64 -1.97 4.82
CA VAL A 23 10.07 -0.85 4.09
C VAL A 23 10.30 -1.07 2.60
N VAL A 24 9.24 -1.35 1.85
CA VAL A 24 9.31 -1.53 0.39
C VAL A 24 9.23 -0.16 -0.28
N THR A 25 10.22 0.18 -1.09
CA THR A 25 10.21 1.37 -1.97
C THR A 25 9.71 1.01 -3.36
N VAL A 26 9.27 2.02 -4.12
CA VAL A 26 8.90 1.84 -5.54
C VAL A 26 10.06 1.23 -6.32
N GLU A 27 11.30 1.66 -6.05
CA GLU A 27 12.51 1.08 -6.64
C GLU A 27 12.65 -0.41 -6.34
N SER A 28 12.60 -0.81 -5.06
CA SER A 28 12.75 -2.22 -4.68
C SER A 28 11.65 -3.10 -5.27
N PHE A 29 10.42 -2.56 -5.38
CA PHE A 29 9.31 -3.24 -6.01
C PHE A 29 9.53 -3.40 -7.51
N PHE A 30 9.91 -2.32 -8.20
CA PHE A 30 10.14 -2.31 -9.64
C PHE A 30 11.28 -3.25 -10.03
N THR A 31 12.43 -3.17 -9.36
CA THR A 31 13.59 -4.02 -9.67
C THR A 31 13.35 -5.48 -9.29
N GLY A 32 12.68 -5.74 -8.14
CA GLY A 32 12.47 -7.11 -7.67
C GLY A 32 11.36 -7.88 -8.39
N HIS A 33 10.37 -7.18 -8.95
CA HIS A 33 9.17 -7.81 -9.55
C HIS A 33 8.88 -7.35 -10.98
N GLY A 34 9.64 -6.41 -11.53
CA GLY A 34 9.42 -5.80 -12.84
C GLY A 34 9.36 -6.80 -13.98
N GLU A 35 10.31 -7.74 -14.04
CA GLU A 35 10.33 -8.76 -15.09
C GLU A 35 9.09 -9.68 -15.02
N LYS A 36 8.74 -10.15 -13.81
CA LYS A 36 7.60 -11.05 -13.61
C LYS A 36 6.26 -10.40 -13.91
N LEU A 37 6.15 -9.09 -13.66
CA LEU A 37 4.96 -8.30 -13.91
C LEU A 37 4.99 -7.61 -15.28
N ALA A 38 6.03 -7.84 -16.09
CA ALA A 38 6.27 -7.15 -17.36
C ALA A 38 6.14 -5.62 -17.26
N MET A 39 6.64 -5.03 -16.17
CA MET A 39 6.58 -3.60 -15.94
C MET A 39 7.56 -2.85 -16.83
N ARG A 40 7.09 -1.73 -17.39
CA ARG A 40 7.92 -0.77 -18.11
C ARG A 40 7.78 0.59 -17.43
N LEU A 41 8.91 1.27 -17.26
CA LEU A 41 8.90 2.66 -16.83
C LEU A 41 8.47 3.54 -18.00
N GLU A 42 7.39 4.30 -17.83
CA GLU A 42 7.01 5.37 -18.75
C GLU A 42 7.59 6.70 -18.28
N GLY A 43 8.45 7.31 -19.10
CA GLY A 43 9.07 8.61 -18.81
C GLY A 43 10.34 8.52 -17.94
N ALA A 44 10.65 9.61 -17.22
CA ALA A 44 11.83 9.71 -16.37
C ALA A 44 11.65 8.95 -15.04
N PRO A 45 12.72 8.41 -14.43
CA PRO A 45 12.67 7.65 -13.17
C PRO A 45 12.44 8.57 -11.96
N VAL A 46 11.21 9.07 -11.81
CA VAL A 46 10.83 10.01 -10.75
C VAL A 46 10.12 9.28 -9.62
N GLY A 47 10.54 9.55 -8.38
CA GLY A 47 9.83 9.07 -7.19
C GLY A 47 10.10 7.62 -6.80
N PHE A 48 11.17 7.01 -7.32
CA PHE A 48 11.62 5.65 -6.98
C PHE A 48 11.94 5.48 -5.48
N HIS A 49 12.39 6.56 -4.83
CA HIS A 49 12.62 6.63 -3.37
C HIS A 49 11.33 6.60 -2.53
N ARG A 50 10.15 6.73 -3.14
CA ARG A 50 8.88 6.74 -2.40
C ARG A 50 8.62 5.38 -1.78
N LYS A 51 8.15 5.39 -0.53
CA LYS A 51 7.79 4.18 0.23
C LYS A 51 6.37 3.76 -0.14
N ILE A 52 6.18 2.47 -0.41
CA ILE A 52 4.84 1.87 -0.54
C ILE A 52 4.29 1.69 0.88
N ARG A 53 3.38 2.59 1.27
CA ARG A 53 2.82 2.62 2.63
C ARG A 53 1.76 1.56 2.85
N GLU A 54 0.95 1.30 1.83
CA GLU A 54 -0.06 0.25 1.83
C GLU A 54 0.23 -0.71 0.67
N PRO A 55 0.55 -2.00 0.93
CA PRO A 55 0.87 -2.99 -0.11
C PRO A 55 -0.41 -3.54 -0.76
N THR A 56 -1.40 -2.69 -0.98
CA THR A 56 -2.66 -3.03 -1.64
C THR A 56 -2.88 -2.10 -2.83
N ILE A 57 -3.67 -2.56 -3.78
CA ILE A 57 -4.01 -1.78 -4.97
C ILE A 57 -5.25 -0.93 -4.74
N ASN A 58 -5.30 0.21 -5.41
CA ASN A 58 -6.50 1.03 -5.54
C ASN A 58 -6.87 1.15 -7.02
N ARG A 59 -8.16 0.97 -7.33
CA ARG A 59 -8.73 1.13 -8.68
C ARG A 59 -9.57 2.41 -8.67
N PRO A 60 -9.04 3.54 -9.14
CA PRO A 60 -9.58 4.86 -8.84
C PRO A 60 -10.76 5.27 -9.74
N GLY A 61 -11.63 4.35 -10.16
CA GLY A 61 -12.75 4.66 -11.06
C GLY A 61 -13.66 5.79 -10.57
N LEU A 62 -14.02 5.77 -9.28
CA LEU A 62 -14.88 6.79 -8.68
C LEU A 62 -14.16 8.14 -8.47
N ALA A 63 -12.84 8.09 -8.28
CA ALA A 63 -12.01 9.29 -8.22
C ALA A 63 -11.88 9.97 -9.59
N LEU A 64 -11.84 9.18 -10.67
CA LEU A 64 -11.86 9.71 -12.04
C LEU A 64 -13.15 10.47 -12.37
N SER A 65 -14.28 10.12 -11.75
CA SER A 65 -15.54 10.86 -11.87
C SER A 65 -15.69 12.04 -10.90
N GLY A 66 -14.63 12.41 -10.17
CA GLY A 66 -14.62 13.55 -9.26
C GLY A 66 -15.06 13.27 -7.82
N PHE A 67 -15.22 12.01 -7.42
CA PHE A 67 -15.60 11.65 -6.05
C PHE A 67 -14.44 11.02 -5.28
N PHE A 68 -13.93 11.76 -4.28
CA PHE A 68 -12.69 11.42 -3.56
C PHE A 68 -12.88 10.96 -2.11
N SER A 69 -14.12 10.90 -1.60
CA SER A 69 -14.38 10.62 -0.18
C SER A 69 -13.86 9.26 0.32
N TYR A 70 -13.63 8.30 -0.59
CA TYR A 70 -13.03 7.00 -0.30
C TYR A 70 -11.75 6.73 -1.11
N PHE A 71 -11.10 7.78 -1.61
CA PHE A 71 -9.88 7.63 -2.39
C PHE A 71 -8.72 7.21 -1.48
N ALA A 72 -8.13 6.04 -1.75
CA ALA A 72 -7.01 5.52 -0.99
C ALA A 72 -5.67 5.94 -1.61
N GLU A 73 -5.19 7.14 -1.26
CA GLU A 73 -4.01 7.77 -1.87
C GLU A 73 -2.68 7.08 -1.52
N LYS A 74 -2.66 6.31 -0.43
CA LYS A 74 -1.46 5.61 0.07
C LYS A 74 -1.20 4.27 -0.61
N ARG A 75 -2.16 3.78 -1.40
CA ARG A 75 -2.12 2.51 -2.14
C ARG A 75 -1.48 2.68 -3.51
N VAL A 76 -1.05 1.56 -4.08
CA VAL A 76 -0.60 1.53 -5.47
C VAL A 76 -1.82 1.72 -6.39
N GLN A 77 -1.81 2.77 -7.20
CA GLN A 77 -2.91 3.08 -8.11
C GLN A 77 -2.79 2.22 -9.38
N VAL A 78 -3.86 1.53 -9.76
CA VAL A 78 -3.89 0.68 -10.96
C VAL A 78 -5.01 1.17 -11.88
N LEU A 79 -4.65 1.49 -13.13
CA LEU A 79 -5.59 1.84 -14.19
C LEU A 79 -5.77 0.64 -15.12
N GLY A 80 -6.95 0.04 -15.08
CA GLY A 80 -7.30 -1.10 -15.92
C GLY A 80 -8.19 -0.71 -17.10
N ALA A 81 -8.91 -1.70 -17.64
CA ALA A 81 -9.79 -1.50 -18.79
C ALA A 81 -10.94 -0.52 -18.49
N ALA A 82 -11.52 -0.58 -17.30
CA ALA A 82 -12.63 0.29 -16.90
C ALA A 82 -12.19 1.76 -16.84
N GLU A 83 -11.10 2.04 -16.13
CA GLU A 83 -10.55 3.39 -16.02
C GLU A 83 -10.13 3.93 -17.39
N ASN A 84 -9.48 3.11 -18.22
CA ASN A 84 -9.07 3.52 -19.56
C ASN A 84 -10.26 3.79 -20.49
N THR A 85 -11.33 2.99 -20.40
CA THR A 85 -12.56 3.19 -21.18
C THR A 85 -13.24 4.49 -20.79
N TYR A 86 -13.33 4.77 -19.49
CA TYR A 86 -13.85 6.03 -18.98
C TYR A 86 -13.03 7.22 -19.49
N LEU A 87 -11.69 7.18 -19.32
CA LEU A 87 -10.80 8.26 -19.79
C LEU A 87 -10.92 8.52 -21.30
N LYS A 88 -11.05 7.48 -22.11
CA LYS A 88 -11.26 7.61 -23.57
C LYS A 88 -12.61 8.20 -23.96
N SER A 89 -13.63 8.09 -23.10
CA SER A 89 -14.95 8.69 -23.34
C SER A 89 -14.99 10.19 -23.04
N LEU A 90 -14.01 10.71 -22.29
CA LEU A 90 -13.94 12.14 -21.97
C LEU A 90 -13.44 12.93 -23.17
N SER A 91 -14.03 14.11 -23.40
CA SER A 91 -13.46 15.08 -24.32
C SER A 91 -12.14 15.62 -23.76
N PRO A 92 -11.13 15.92 -24.61
CA PRO A 92 -9.93 16.62 -24.16
C PRO A 92 -10.32 17.87 -23.38
N ALA A 93 -9.65 18.12 -22.25
CA ALA A 93 -9.76 19.40 -21.57
C ALA A 93 -9.23 20.47 -22.53
N VAL A 94 -10.10 21.43 -22.89
CA VAL A 94 -9.78 22.59 -23.73
C VAL A 94 -8.97 23.60 -22.92
#